data_AF-A0A843KIV3-F1
#
_entry.id   AF-A0A843KIV3-F1
#
_cell.length_a   1.000
_cell.length_b   1.000
_cell.length_c   1.000
_cell.angle_alpha   90.00
_cell.angle_beta   90.00
_cell.angle_gamma   90.00
#
_symmetry.space_group_name_H-M   'P 1'
#
loop_
_entity.id
_entity.type
_entity.pdbx_description
1 polymer ?
#
loop_
_entity_poly.entity_id
_entity_poly.type
_entity_poly.pdbx_seq_one_letter_code
_entity_poly.pdbx_strand_id
1 'polypeptide(L)'
;MYGTVQGISISSVQVLMIVVMIFSGIFIVAFLTGRRGFCHILCPIAGIMVAGRKIRNFVGWPALQLSADENLCIDCNTCSKRCPMGLDVHGMVRRGKMENADCILCATCADVCPKGAIEYSVKGN
;
A
#
# COMPACT_ATOMS: atom_id res chain seq x y z
N MET A 1 49.68 -13.77 3.56
CA MET A 1 48.92 -13.20 4.68
C MET A 1 47.95 -12.18 4.12
N TYR A 2 46.72 -12.59 3.84
CA TYR A 2 45.62 -11.70 3.49
C TYR A 2 44.75 -11.65 4.77
N GLY A 3 44.62 -10.59 5.55
CA GLY A 3 44.98 -9.19 5.31
C GLY A 3 43.75 -8.28 5.22
N THR A 4 42.70 -8.48 6.02
CA THR A 4 41.79 -7.40 6.42
C THR A 4 41.35 -7.53 7.88
N VAL A 5 41.88 -6.60 8.67
CA VAL A 5 41.32 -6.05 9.90
C VAL A 5 40.15 -5.12 9.53
N GLN A 6 39.17 -4.95 10.42
CA GLN A 6 37.94 -4.10 10.36
C GLN A 6 36.60 -4.82 10.04
N GLY A 7 35.81 -5.04 11.10
CA GLY A 7 34.35 -4.86 11.05
C GLY A 7 33.47 -6.08 10.91
N ILE A 8 33.59 -6.88 9.84
CA ILE A 8 32.70 -8.02 9.59
C ILE A 8 33.50 -9.17 8.98
N SER A 9 33.69 -10.25 9.74
CA SER A 9 34.41 -11.44 9.29
C SER A 9 33.47 -12.31 8.44
N ILE A 10 33.68 -12.29 7.13
CA ILE A 10 32.99 -13.15 6.14
C ILE A 10 33.73 -14.50 5.99
N SER A 11 34.84 -14.71 6.72
CA SER A 11 35.69 -15.90 6.59
C SER A 11 35.27 -17.08 7.47
N SER A 12 34.31 -16.91 8.39
CA SER A 12 33.76 -18.02 9.16
C SER A 12 32.56 -18.61 8.41
N VAL A 13 32.66 -19.88 8.04
CA VAL A 13 31.57 -20.65 7.41
C VAL A 13 30.26 -20.49 8.19
N GLN A 14 30.33 -20.35 9.51
CA GLN A 14 29.18 -20.07 10.38
C GLN A 14 28.45 -18.75 10.08
N VAL A 15 29.16 -17.64 9.86
CA VAL A 15 28.51 -16.34 9.60
C VAL A 15 27.87 -16.34 8.22
N LEU A 16 28.53 -16.93 7.23
CA LEU A 16 27.97 -17.11 5.89
C LEU A 16 26.68 -17.95 5.93
N MET A 17 26.67 -19.04 6.68
CA MET A 17 25.49 -19.90 6.86
C MET A 17 24.32 -19.14 7.50
N ILE A 18 24.57 -18.32 8.52
CA ILE A 18 23.53 -17.52 9.19
C ILE A 18 22.96 -16.47 8.23
N VAL A 19 23.80 -15.76 7.49
CA VAL A 19 23.35 -14.73 6.53
C VAL A 19 22.49 -15.36 5.44
N VAL A 20 22.93 -16.46 4.84
CA VAL A 20 22.16 -17.15 3.79
C VAL A 20 20.82 -17.67 4.34
N MET A 21 20.79 -18.18 5.57
CA MET A 21 19.55 -18.66 6.19
C MET A 21 18.55 -17.52 6.43
N ILE A 22 19.02 -16.36 6.90
CA ILE A 22 18.18 -15.17 7.09
C ILE A 22 17.65 -14.65 5.74
N PHE A 23 18.52 -14.47 4.75
CA PHE A 23 18.10 -13.98 3.43
C PHE A 23 17.14 -14.94 2.73
N SER A 24 17.40 -16.25 2.78
CA SER A 24 16.50 -17.26 2.21
C SER A 24 15.15 -17.31 2.92
N GLY A 25 15.12 -17.21 4.26
CA GLY A 25 13.88 -17.14 5.02
C GLY A 25 13.05 -15.91 4.69
N ILE A 26 13.68 -14.73 4.61
CA ILE A 26 13.00 -13.49 4.17
C ILE A 26 12.47 -13.65 2.74
N PHE A 27 13.26 -14.24 1.83
CA PHE A 27 12.86 -14.45 0.44
C PHE A 27 11.68 -15.42 0.32
N ILE A 28 11.68 -16.52 1.07
CA ILE A 28 10.61 -17.52 1.12
C ILE A 28 9.33 -16.90 1.69
N VAL A 29 9.41 -16.15 2.79
CA VAL A 29 8.26 -15.48 3.40
C VAL A 29 7.71 -14.40 2.47
N ALA A 30 8.58 -13.62 1.81
CA ALA A 30 8.18 -12.62 0.83
C ALA A 30 7.49 -13.26 -0.39
N PHE A 31 7.95 -14.44 -0.82
CA PHE A 31 7.35 -15.17 -1.93
C PHE A 31 6.00 -15.81 -1.56
N LEU A 32 5.90 -16.41 -0.37
CA LEU A 32 4.68 -17.08 0.11
C LEU A 32 3.59 -16.09 0.54
N THR A 33 3.96 -14.95 1.13
CA THR A 33 2.98 -13.98 1.67
C THR A 33 2.57 -12.92 0.63
N GLY A 34 3.07 -13.04 -0.61
CA GLY A 34 2.70 -12.18 -1.74
C GLY A 34 3.09 -10.71 -1.58
N ARG A 35 2.80 -9.94 -2.64
CA ARG A 35 3.32 -8.58 -2.93
C ARG A 35 3.16 -7.52 -1.82
N ARG A 36 2.36 -7.74 -0.77
CA ARG A 36 2.14 -6.78 0.34
C ARG A 36 1.99 -7.41 1.74
N GLY A 37 2.06 -8.74 1.87
CA GLY A 37 1.87 -9.40 3.16
C GLY A 37 2.93 -9.05 4.19
N PHE A 38 4.18 -8.82 3.75
CA PHE A 38 5.27 -8.37 4.61
C PHE A 38 5.01 -6.97 5.20
N CYS A 39 4.43 -6.05 4.41
CA CYS A 39 4.10 -4.71 4.89
C CYS A 39 2.96 -4.69 5.91
N HIS A 40 1.96 -5.57 5.79
CA HIS A 40 0.83 -5.61 6.74
C HIS A 40 1.13 -6.43 8.02
N ILE A 41 2.02 -7.43 7.96
CA ILE A 41 2.26 -8.35 9.08
C ILE A 41 3.57 -8.06 9.83
N LEU A 42 4.63 -7.66 9.12
CA LEU A 42 5.98 -7.54 9.67
C LEU A 42 6.46 -6.09 9.84
N CYS A 43 5.79 -5.11 9.21
CA CYS A 43 6.17 -3.71 9.34
C CYS A 43 5.41 -3.01 10.49
N PRO A 44 6.05 -2.73 11.63
CA PRO A 44 5.40 -2.03 12.76
C PRO A 44 4.86 -0.64 12.38
N ILE A 45 5.43 -0.01 11.34
CA ILE A 45 5.00 1.29 10.83
C ILE A 45 3.60 1.19 10.20
N ALA A 46 3.27 0.08 9.53
CA ALA A 46 1.96 -0.10 8.91
C ALA A 46 0.84 -0.18 9.96
N GLY A 47 1.08 -0.86 11.09
CA GLY A 47 0.15 -0.92 12.21
C GLY A 47 -0.16 0.47 12.78
N ILE A 48 0.88 1.29 12.98
CA ILE A 48 0.74 2.67 13.47
C ILE A 48 -0.06 3.52 12.47
N MET A 49 0.22 3.41 11.17
CA MET A 49 -0.49 4.19 10.15
C MET A 49 -1.97 3.81 10.02
N VAL A 50 -2.30 2.51 10.07
CA VAL A 50 -3.70 2.05 10.02
C VAL A 50 -4.47 2.50 11.26
N ALA A 51 -3.87 2.37 12.44
CA ALA A 51 -4.47 2.85 13.69
C ALA A 51 -4.66 4.37 13.68
N GLY A 52 -3.65 5.13 13.28
CA GLY A 52 -3.71 6.58 13.15
C GLY A 52 -4.78 7.05 12.15
N ARG A 53 -4.91 6.37 11.01
CA ARG A 53 -5.96 6.67 10.02
C ARG A 53 -7.35 6.43 10.59
N LYS A 54 -7.55 5.35 11.32
CA LYS A 54 -8.84 5.03 11.98
C LYS A 54 -9.19 6.06 13.05
N ILE A 55 -8.22 6.44 13.89
CA ILE A 55 -8.41 7.47 14.92
C ILE A 55 -8.73 8.82 14.28
N ARG A 56 -7.98 9.23 13.26
CA ARG A 56 -8.24 10.49 12.53
C ARG A 56 -9.66 10.57 11.98
N ASN A 57 -10.11 9.49 11.33
CA ASN A 57 -11.45 9.42 10.79
C ASN A 57 -12.52 9.45 11.90
N PHE A 58 -12.24 8.85 13.06
CA PHE A 58 -13.16 8.84 14.20
C PHE A 58 -13.25 10.20 14.89
N VAL A 59 -12.13 10.92 15.03
CA VAL A 59 -12.07 12.26 15.63
C VAL A 59 -12.62 13.35 14.69
N GLY A 60 -12.98 13.01 13.44
CA GLY A 60 -13.60 13.93 12.49
C GLY A 60 -12.63 14.98 11.93
N TRP A 61 -11.33 14.73 12.01
CA TRP A 61 -10.32 15.66 11.52
C TRP A 61 -10.42 15.81 9.98
N PRO A 62 -10.23 17.04 9.44
CA PRO A 62 -10.32 17.26 8.00
C PRO A 62 -9.30 16.37 7.29
N ALA A 63 -9.82 15.43 6.50
CA ALA A 63 -9.02 14.44 5.80
C ALA A 63 -9.30 14.50 4.30
N LEU A 64 -8.22 14.41 3.52
CA LEU A 64 -8.31 14.23 2.09
C LEU A 64 -8.86 12.82 1.80
N GLN A 65 -9.94 12.78 1.04
CA GLN A 65 -10.64 11.58 0.60
C GLN A 65 -10.93 11.67 -0.90
N LEU A 66 -11.28 10.54 -1.50
CA LEU A 66 -11.85 10.52 -2.84
C LEU A 66 -13.37 10.51 -2.72
N SER A 67 -14.05 11.33 -3.50
CA SER A 67 -15.48 11.28 -3.72
C SER A 67 -15.74 10.76 -5.13
N ALA A 68 -16.86 10.08 -5.33
CA ALA A 68 -17.28 9.65 -6.65
C ALA A 68 -18.78 9.85 -6.85
N ASP A 69 -19.15 10.27 -8.06
CA ASP A 69 -20.53 10.33 -8.51
C ASP A 69 -20.83 9.13 -9.40
N GLU A 70 -21.68 8.23 -8.91
CA GLU A 70 -22.08 7.04 -9.65
C GLU A 70 -22.83 7.38 -10.95
N ASN A 71 -23.59 8.49 -10.98
CA ASN A 71 -24.40 8.87 -12.14
C ASN A 71 -23.55 9.25 -13.36
N LEU A 72 -22.33 9.75 -13.11
CA LEU A 72 -21.36 10.09 -14.15
C LEU A 72 -20.55 8.89 -14.63
N CYS A 73 -20.62 7.74 -13.92
CA CYS A 73 -19.85 6.55 -14.24
C CYS A 73 -20.44 5.79 -15.43
N ILE A 74 -19.62 5.59 -16.47
CA ILE A 74 -19.97 4.87 -17.71
C ILE A 74 -19.40 3.44 -17.78
N ASP A 75 -19.02 2.84 -16.65
CA ASP A 75 -18.50 1.46 -16.57
C ASP A 75 -17.28 1.12 -17.44
N CYS A 76 -16.48 2.12 -17.82
CA CYS A 76 -15.30 1.90 -18.68
C CYS A 76 -14.15 1.11 -18.01
N ASN A 77 -14.19 0.92 -16.68
CA ASN A 77 -13.19 0.18 -15.89
C ASN A 77 -11.74 0.71 -15.95
N THR A 78 -11.50 1.88 -16.54
CA THR A 78 -10.16 2.47 -16.67
C THR A 78 -9.52 2.79 -15.31
N CYS A 79 -10.32 3.26 -14.34
CA CYS A 79 -9.86 3.59 -13.00
C CYS A 79 -9.24 2.38 -12.27
N SER A 80 -9.87 1.20 -12.32
CA SER A 80 -9.33 -0.03 -11.74
C SER A 80 -8.04 -0.47 -12.46
N LYS A 81 -8.02 -0.41 -13.79
CA LYS A 81 -6.85 -0.81 -14.60
C LYS A 81 -5.61 0.05 -14.37
N ARG A 82 -5.80 1.35 -14.10
CA ARG A 82 -4.73 2.32 -13.91
C ARG A 82 -4.35 2.52 -12.45
N CYS A 83 -5.07 1.91 -11.51
CA CYS A 83 -4.76 2.02 -10.10
C CYS A 83 -3.39 1.37 -9.81
N PRO A 84 -2.36 2.12 -9.38
CA PRO A 84 -1.05 1.53 -9.04
C PRO A 84 -1.15 0.58 -7.85
N MET A 85 -2.18 0.76 -7.02
CA MET A 85 -2.46 -0.14 -5.90
C MET A 85 -3.21 -1.41 -6.31
N GLY A 86 -3.69 -1.52 -7.55
CA GLY A 86 -4.44 -2.68 -8.05
C GLY A 86 -5.81 -2.85 -7.39
N LEU A 87 -6.40 -1.75 -6.92
CA LEU A 87 -7.73 -1.75 -6.31
C LEU A 87 -8.82 -1.83 -7.37
N ASP A 88 -9.93 -2.49 -7.01
CA ASP A 88 -11.16 -2.41 -7.80
C ASP A 88 -11.88 -1.08 -7.53
N VAL A 89 -11.38 -0.01 -8.15
CA VAL A 89 -11.91 1.34 -8.01
C VAL A 89 -13.30 1.45 -8.65
N HIS A 90 -13.56 0.76 -9.76
CA HIS A 90 -14.87 0.71 -10.39
C HIS A 90 -15.95 0.18 -9.43
N GLY A 91 -15.69 -0.96 -8.78
CA GLY A 91 -16.58 -1.47 -7.73
C GLY A 91 -16.68 -0.55 -6.51
N MET A 92 -15.65 0.23 -6.19
CA MET A 92 -15.71 1.26 -5.13
C MET A 92 -16.66 2.41 -5.49
N VAL A 93 -16.63 2.89 -6.75
CA VAL A 93 -17.55 3.91 -7.28
C VAL A 93 -18.99 3.40 -7.22
N ARG A 94 -19.26 2.19 -7.74
CA ARG A 94 -20.59 1.55 -7.73
C ARG A 94 -21.16 1.29 -6.34
N ARG A 95 -20.31 1.20 -5.32
CA ARG A 95 -20.74 1.04 -3.92
C ARG A 95 -20.88 2.37 -3.18
N GLY A 96 -20.55 3.50 -3.82
CA GLY A 96 -20.45 4.81 -3.17
C GLY A 96 -19.43 4.86 -2.02
N LYS A 97 -18.48 3.91 -1.99
CA LYS A 97 -17.50 3.74 -0.90
C LYS A 97 -16.09 3.79 -1.47
N MET A 98 -15.60 5.02 -1.58
CA MET A 98 -14.26 5.31 -2.11
C MET A 98 -13.14 5.17 -1.07
N GLU A 99 -13.47 4.86 0.19
CA GLU A 99 -12.48 4.63 1.22
C GLU A 99 -11.96 3.17 1.20
N ASN A 100 -10.64 3.02 1.09
CA ASN A 100 -9.96 1.73 1.19
C ASN A 100 -8.62 1.90 1.95
N ALA A 101 -8.27 0.95 2.81
CA ALA A 101 -7.04 0.95 3.60
C ALA A 101 -5.78 0.97 2.74
N ASP A 102 -5.81 0.26 1.60
CA ASP A 102 -4.70 0.15 0.66
C ASP A 102 -4.64 1.34 -0.33
N CYS A 103 -5.63 2.24 -0.30
CA CYS A 103 -5.62 3.44 -1.14
C CYS A 103 -4.64 4.48 -0.58
N ILE A 104 -3.65 4.85 -1.39
CA ILE A 104 -2.61 5.83 -1.06
C ILE A 104 -2.96 7.27 -1.48
N LEU A 105 -4.20 7.54 -1.91
CA LEU A 105 -4.67 8.88 -2.32
C LEU A 105 -3.82 9.54 -3.43
N CYS A 106 -3.32 8.76 -4.38
CA CYS A 106 -2.57 9.29 -5.55
C CYS A 106 -3.46 9.91 -6.64
N ALA A 107 -4.78 9.71 -6.56
CA ALA A 107 -5.82 10.11 -7.52
C ALA A 107 -5.59 9.86 -9.01
N THR A 108 -4.72 8.92 -9.37
CA THR A 108 -4.62 8.43 -10.75
C THR A 108 -5.99 8.01 -11.31
N CYS A 109 -6.91 7.50 -10.47
CA CYS A 109 -8.27 7.16 -10.88
C CYS A 109 -9.13 8.37 -11.27
N ALA A 110 -8.93 9.54 -10.66
CA ALA A 110 -9.58 10.79 -11.03
C ALA A 110 -9.03 11.30 -12.36
N ASP A 111 -7.70 11.33 -12.51
CA ASP A 111 -7.01 11.85 -13.69
C ASP A 111 -7.38 11.11 -14.98
N VAL A 112 -7.53 9.79 -14.89
CA VAL A 112 -7.85 8.94 -16.06
C VAL A 112 -9.34 8.79 -16.32
N CYS A 113 -10.22 9.38 -15.48
CA CYS A 113 -11.66 9.23 -15.62
C CYS A 113 -12.17 10.12 -16.77
N PRO A 114 -12.69 9.56 -17.88
CA PRO A 114 -13.11 10.35 -19.04
C PRO A 114 -14.37 11.20 -18.78
N LYS A 115 -15.10 10.91 -17.70
CA LYS A 115 -16.34 11.60 -17.33
C LYS A 115 -16.21 12.45 -16.06
N GLY A 116 -15.01 12.51 -15.45
CA GLY A 116 -14.83 13.24 -14.20
C GLY A 116 -15.63 12.67 -13.02
N ALA A 117 -16.04 11.40 -13.07
CA ALA A 117 -16.88 10.78 -12.04
C ALA A 117 -16.17 10.60 -10.66
N ILE A 118 -14.88 10.92 -10.55
CA ILE A 118 -14.07 10.74 -9.34
C ILE A 118 -13.30 12.03 -9.11
N GLU A 119 -13.36 12.57 -7.89
CA GLU A 119 -12.73 13.82 -7.50
C GLU A 119 -12.09 13.75 -6.11
N TYR A 120 -11.14 14.65 -5.83
CA TYR A 120 -10.68 14.88 -4.48
C TYR A 120 -11.75 15.62 -3.66
N SER A 121 -11.96 15.18 -2.43
CA SER A 121 -12.84 15.83 -1.48
C SER A 121 -12.15 15.92 -0.12
N VAL A 122 -12.30 17.05 0.55
CA VAL A 122 -11.87 17.18 1.96
C VAL A 122 -13.11 17.00 2.81
N LYS A 123 -13.17 15.88 3.53
CA LYS A 123 -14.24 15.62 4.49
C LYS A 123 -13.76 16.09 5.86
N GLY A 124 -14.19 17.28 6.26
CA GLY A 124 -14.11 17.79 7.63
C GLY A 124 -15.52 17.83 8.21
N ASN A 125 -15.66 17.41 9.47
CA ASN A 125 -16.91 17.54 10.20
C ASN A 125 -17.08 18.97 10.74
#